data_AF-A0A139CYF0-F1
#
_entry.id   AF-A0A139CYF0-F1
#
_cell.length_a   1.000
_cell.length_b   1.000
_cell.length_c   1.000
_cell.angle_alpha   90.00
_cell.angle_beta   90.00
_cell.angle_gamma   90.00
#
_symmetry.space_group_name_H-M   'P 1'
#
loop_
_entity.id
_entity.type
_entity.pdbx_description
1 polymer ?
#
loop_
_entity_poly.entity_id
_entity_poly.type
_entity_poly.pdbx_seq_one_letter_code
_entity_poly.pdbx_strand_id
1 'polypeptide(L)'
;MDHAPLTPAKAVALLYEMRNIEFQEDLVENFIQGIGVYPTGSLVELSDGQRGIVVSHSPERRLWPRVMVMQDANHNPLKSSRVIDLARFNESRPPSETLTVRACLPDGTGGLDPTKYEIAGTEPRWSLGRLIGR
;
A
#
# COMPACT_ATOMS: atom_id res chain seq x y z
N MET A 1 -4.02 -4.14 -27.90
CA MET A 1 -3.21 -3.15 -27.16
C MET A 1 -2.78 -3.82 -25.88
N ASP A 2 -1.49 -4.02 -25.67
CA ASP A 2 -0.96 -4.53 -24.40
C ASP A 2 -1.05 -3.41 -23.35
N HIS A 3 -2.18 -3.36 -22.65
CA HIS A 3 -2.30 -2.48 -21.50
C HIS A 3 -1.60 -3.16 -20.33
N ALA A 4 -0.36 -2.73 -20.05
CA ALA A 4 0.28 -3.09 -18.79
C ALA A 4 -0.68 -2.71 -17.64
N PRO A 5 -0.91 -3.60 -16.66
CA PRO A 5 -1.85 -3.34 -15.58
C PRO A 5 -1.45 -2.07 -14.81
N LEU A 6 -2.45 -1.24 -14.50
CA LEU A 6 -2.27 -0.06 -13.67
C LEU A 6 -1.94 -0.48 -12.24
N THR A 7 -1.11 0.30 -11.55
CA THR A 7 -0.98 0.13 -10.10
C THR A 7 -2.30 0.51 -9.43
N PRO A 8 -2.65 -0.07 -8.26
CA PRO A 8 -3.88 0.24 -7.56
C PRO A 8 -4.07 1.75 -7.33
N ALA A 9 -3.01 2.45 -6.94
CA ALA A 9 -3.06 3.91 -6.76
C ALA A 9 -3.32 4.67 -8.07
N LYS A 10 -2.78 4.21 -9.21
CA LYS A 10 -3.09 4.81 -10.52
C LYS A 10 -4.53 4.55 -10.93
N ALA A 11 -5.06 3.36 -10.65
CA ALA A 11 -6.47 3.05 -10.89
C ALA A 11 -7.40 3.92 -10.03
N VAL A 12 -7.04 4.15 -8.76
CA VAL A 12 -7.75 5.08 -7.85
C VAL A 12 -7.73 6.51 -8.39
N ALA A 13 -6.57 6.99 -8.84
CA ALA A 13 -6.45 8.32 -9.44
C ALA A 13 -7.32 8.46 -10.70
N LEU A 14 -7.30 7.46 -11.59
CA LEU A 14 -8.13 7.43 -12.80
C LEU A 14 -9.63 7.44 -12.46
N LEU A 15 -10.07 6.63 -11.48
CA LEU A 15 -11.47 6.66 -11.01
C LEU A 15 -11.87 8.06 -10.52
N TYR A 16 -10.98 8.73 -9.80
CA TYR A 16 -11.23 10.08 -9.31
C TYR A 16 -11.32 11.12 -10.44
N GLU A 17 -10.52 10.97 -11.51
CA GLU A 17 -10.59 11.81 -12.72
C GLU A 17 -11.89 11.59 -13.51
N MET A 18 -12.43 10.36 -13.48
CA MET A 18 -13.68 10.00 -14.18
C MET A 18 -14.95 10.37 -13.41
N ARG A 19 -14.83 10.90 -12.19
CA ARG A 19 -15.99 11.32 -11.38
C ARG A 19 -16.69 12.53 -12.01
N ASN A 20 -18.02 12.58 -11.92
CA ASN A 20 -18.89 13.54 -12.63
C ASN A 20 -18.79 13.50 -14.16
N ILE A 21 -18.12 12.49 -14.73
CA ILE A 21 -18.05 12.24 -16.18
C ILE A 21 -18.71 10.89 -16.47
N GLU A 22 -18.08 9.80 -16.01
CA GLU A 22 -18.53 8.42 -16.22
C GLU A 22 -19.19 7.85 -14.96
N PHE A 23 -18.81 8.36 -13.78
CA PHE A 23 -19.29 7.88 -12.49
C PHE A 23 -19.83 9.03 -11.64
N GLN A 24 -20.81 8.73 -10.79
CA GLN A 24 -21.31 9.69 -9.80
C GLN A 24 -20.22 9.99 -8.77
N GLU A 25 -20.00 11.27 -8.47
CA GLU A 25 -18.96 11.72 -7.54
C GLU A 25 -19.06 11.05 -6.16
N ASP A 26 -20.23 11.08 -5.53
CA ASP A 26 -20.43 10.50 -4.20
C ASP A 26 -20.04 9.01 -4.14
N LEU A 27 -20.29 8.25 -5.20
CA LEU A 27 -19.92 6.82 -5.24
C LEU A 27 -18.41 6.64 -5.35
N VAL A 28 -17.75 7.43 -6.19
CA VAL A 28 -16.29 7.39 -6.34
C VAL A 28 -15.62 7.83 -5.05
N GLU A 29 -16.09 8.90 -4.42
CA GLU A 29 -15.54 9.38 -3.16
C GLU A 29 -15.72 8.37 -2.03
N ASN A 30 -16.91 7.79 -1.87
CA ASN A 30 -17.16 6.75 -0.87
C ASN A 30 -16.30 5.50 -1.11
N PHE A 31 -16.12 5.10 -2.37
CA PHE A 31 -15.24 3.99 -2.73
C PHE A 31 -13.79 4.28 -2.32
N ILE A 32 -13.24 5.44 -2.71
CA ILE A 32 -11.87 5.84 -2.37
C ILE A 32 -11.69 6.01 -0.85
N GLN A 33 -12.72 6.50 -0.14
CA GLN A 33 -12.71 6.54 1.33
C GLN A 33 -12.63 5.13 1.94
N GLY A 34 -13.32 4.16 1.36
CA GLY A 34 -13.34 2.77 1.80
C GLY A 34 -12.01 2.03 1.58
N ILE A 35 -11.36 2.23 0.42
CA ILE A 35 -10.12 1.49 0.08
C ILE A 35 -8.83 2.27 0.38
N GLY A 36 -8.93 3.59 0.54
CA GLY A 36 -7.78 4.49 0.69
C GLY A 36 -7.09 4.84 -0.62
N VAL A 37 -6.30 5.93 -0.61
CA VAL A 37 -5.48 6.39 -1.76
C VAL A 37 -4.38 5.38 -2.09
N TYR A 38 -3.89 4.68 -1.07
CA TYR A 38 -2.96 3.57 -1.19
C TYR A 38 -3.67 2.30 -0.70
N PRO A 39 -4.35 1.56 -1.60
CA PRO A 39 -5.11 0.38 -1.21
C PRO A 39 -4.25 -0.68 -0.54
N THR A 40 -4.85 -1.45 0.37
CA THR A 40 -4.20 -2.64 0.94
C THR A 40 -3.75 -3.58 -0.17
N GLY A 41 -2.53 -4.10 -0.06
CA GLY A 41 -1.88 -4.92 -1.09
C GLY A 41 -1.02 -4.11 -2.09
N SER A 42 -1.11 -2.78 -2.10
CA SER A 42 -0.26 -1.97 -2.98
C SER A 42 1.22 -2.11 -2.62
N LEU A 43 2.04 -2.45 -3.62
CA LEU A 43 3.49 -2.38 -3.49
C LEU A 43 3.93 -0.92 -3.53
N VAL A 44 4.80 -0.52 -2.59
CA VAL A 44 5.22 0.87 -2.43
C VAL A 44 6.71 0.99 -2.18
N GLU A 45 7.30 2.07 -2.68
CA GLU A 45 8.60 2.59 -2.27
C GLU A 45 8.37 3.79 -1.34
N LEU A 46 9.05 3.80 -0.21
CA LEU A 46 8.99 4.89 0.77
C LEU A 46 10.03 5.98 0.43
N SER A 47 9.89 7.16 1.03
CA SER A 47 10.79 8.30 0.79
C SER A 47 12.25 8.04 1.18
N ASP A 48 12.52 7.05 2.04
CA ASP A 48 13.86 6.60 2.40
C ASP A 48 14.41 5.47 1.50
N GLY A 49 13.69 5.13 0.42
CA GLY A 49 14.08 4.10 -0.55
C GLY A 49 13.69 2.68 -0.14
N GLN A 50 13.24 2.43 1.09
CA GLN A 50 12.78 1.11 1.48
C GLN A 50 11.51 0.72 0.73
N ARG A 51 11.32 -0.58 0.48
CA ARG A 51 10.17 -1.09 -0.27
C ARG A 51 9.36 -2.09 0.54
N GLY A 52 8.05 -2.08 0.29
CA GLY A 52 7.13 -2.88 1.06
C GLY A 52 5.75 -2.96 0.42
N ILE A 53 4.81 -3.44 1.21
CA ILE A 53 3.40 -3.60 0.84
C ILE A 53 2.51 -2.91 1.87
N VAL A 54 1.46 -2.23 1.40
CA VAL A 54 0.44 -1.65 2.29
C VAL A 54 -0.34 -2.79 2.93
N VAL A 55 -0.37 -2.85 4.27
CA VAL A 55 -1.09 -3.88 5.03
C VAL A 55 -2.39 -3.39 5.65
N SER A 56 -2.55 -2.08 5.79
CA SER A 56 -3.81 -1.44 6.18
C SER A 56 -3.74 0.06 5.94
N HIS A 57 -4.89 0.70 5.80
CA HIS A 57 -5.05 2.15 5.79
C HIS A 57 -5.75 2.62 7.07
N SER A 58 -5.56 3.90 7.41
CA SER A 58 -6.36 4.57 8.43
C SER A 58 -7.30 5.56 7.75
N PRO A 59 -8.63 5.48 7.98
CA PRO A 59 -9.59 6.45 7.46
C PRO A 59 -9.26 7.90 7.88
N GLU A 60 -8.69 8.07 9.08
CA GLU A 60 -8.33 9.37 9.66
C GLU A 60 -7.08 9.98 8.99
N ARG A 61 -6.18 9.15 8.46
CA ARG A 61 -4.88 9.57 7.89
C ARG A 61 -4.60 8.86 6.57
N ARG A 62 -5.38 9.22 5.54
CA ARG A 62 -5.44 8.56 4.22
C ARG A 62 -4.10 8.50 3.46
N LEU A 63 -3.18 9.43 3.71
CA LEU A 63 -1.86 9.46 3.06
C LEU A 63 -0.78 8.69 3.82
N TRP A 64 -1.10 8.18 5.01
CA TRP A 64 -0.15 7.51 5.91
C TRP A 64 -0.62 6.09 6.24
N PRO A 65 -0.55 5.17 5.26
CA PRO A 65 -0.88 3.76 5.48
C PRO A 65 0.10 3.08 6.45
N ARG A 66 -0.28 1.88 6.90
CA ARG A 66 0.66 0.95 7.53
C ARG A 66 1.32 0.10 6.46
N VAL A 67 2.64 0.07 6.43
CA VAL A 67 3.44 -0.58 5.39
C VAL A 67 4.30 -1.67 6.02
N MET A 68 4.20 -2.90 5.51
CA MET A 68 5.16 -3.95 5.81
C MET A 68 6.36 -3.81 4.89
N VAL A 69 7.48 -3.38 5.46
CA VAL A 69 8.75 -3.21 4.75
C VAL A 69 9.45 -4.57 4.63
N MET A 70 9.86 -4.88 3.40
CA MET A 70 10.46 -6.16 3.01
C MET A 70 11.85 -6.00 2.39
N GLN A 71 12.16 -4.83 1.82
CA GLN A 71 13.48 -4.53 1.27
C GLN A 71 14.04 -3.22 1.84
N ASP A 72 15.36 -3.18 2.02
CA ASP A 72 16.08 -1.97 2.41
C ASP A 72 16.18 -0.94 1.24
N ALA A 73 16.83 0.19 1.50
CA ALA A 73 17.03 1.25 0.49
C ALA A 73 17.90 0.83 -0.70
N ASN A 74 18.65 -0.27 -0.57
CA ASN A 74 19.45 -0.86 -1.66
C ASN A 74 18.68 -2.00 -2.36
N HIS A 75 17.41 -2.20 -2.03
CA HIS A 75 16.52 -3.26 -2.51
C HIS A 75 16.94 -4.67 -2.10
N ASN A 76 17.80 -4.81 -1.08
CA ASN A 76 18.11 -6.11 -0.53
C ASN A 76 16.95 -6.59 0.35
N PRO A 77 16.54 -7.88 0.26
CA PRO A 77 15.57 -8.45 1.16
C PRO A 77 16.00 -8.31 2.63
N LEU A 78 15.09 -7.85 3.48
CA LEU A 78 15.28 -7.84 4.93
C LEU A 78 15.19 -9.27 5.48
N LYS A 79 15.97 -9.61 6.50
CA LYS A 79 15.87 -10.93 7.16
C LYS A 79 14.52 -11.14 7.86
N SER A 80 13.95 -10.05 8.36
CA SER A 80 12.65 -10.02 9.03
C SER A 80 11.89 -8.80 8.52
N SER A 81 10.65 -8.99 8.09
CA SER A 81 9.80 -7.85 7.75
C SER A 81 9.45 -7.03 8.98
N ARG A 82 9.15 -5.74 8.79
CA ARG A 82 8.65 -4.88 9.87
C ARG A 82 7.48 -4.05 9.38
N VAL A 83 6.47 -3.89 10.21
CA VAL A 83 5.32 -3.02 9.91
C VAL A 83 5.61 -1.63 10.47
N ILE A 84 5.63 -0.63 9.58
CA ILE A 84 5.73 0.78 9.94
C ILE A 84 4.33 1.39 9.79
N ASP A 85 3.83 1.97 10.87
CA ASP A 85 2.66 2.85 10.83
C ASP A 85 3.15 4.27 10.51
N LEU A 86 2.94 4.72 9.26
CA LEU A 86 3.42 6.03 8.82
C LEU A 86 2.76 7.17 9.60
N ALA A 87 1.53 6.99 10.07
CA ALA A 87 0.84 8.02 10.84
C ALA A 87 1.49 8.23 12.21
N ARG A 88 1.78 7.13 12.91
CA ARG A 88 2.51 7.16 14.19
C ARG A 88 3.97 7.58 14.00
N PHE A 89 4.60 7.15 12.91
CA PHE A 89 5.97 7.55 12.60
C PHE A 89 6.06 9.06 12.36
N ASN A 90 5.08 9.68 11.71
CA ASN A 90 5.16 11.10 11.36
C ASN A 90 4.64 12.07 12.43
N GLU A 91 3.90 11.60 13.44
CA GLU A 91 3.13 12.44 14.38
C GLU A 91 3.93 13.54 15.10
N SER A 92 5.22 13.32 15.38
CA SER A 92 6.08 14.27 16.09
C SER A 92 7.32 14.68 15.30
N ARG A 93 7.31 14.50 13.97
CA ARG A 93 8.47 14.77 13.10
C ARG A 93 8.23 15.99 12.23
N PRO A 94 9.26 16.83 11.98
CA PRO A 94 9.15 17.90 11.00
C PRO A 94 8.96 17.31 9.59
N PRO A 95 8.35 18.05 8.64
CA PRO A 95 8.12 17.56 7.28
C PRO A 95 9.35 16.97 6.58
N SER A 96 10.54 17.53 6.84
CA SER A 96 11.82 17.06 6.31
C SER A 96 12.24 15.67 6.77
N GLU A 97 11.67 15.17 7.87
CA GLU A 97 11.99 13.86 8.47
C GLU A 97 10.81 12.88 8.39
N THR A 98 9.74 13.27 7.70
CA THR A 98 8.58 12.38 7.53
C THR A 98 8.87 11.27 6.53
N LEU A 99 8.33 10.10 6.83
CA LEU A 99 8.35 8.95 5.93
C LEU A 99 7.04 8.94 5.14
N THR A 100 7.13 8.98 3.82
CA THR A 100 5.98 9.07 2.91
C THR A 100 6.05 7.98 1.84
N VAL A 101 4.93 7.71 1.18
CA VAL A 101 4.92 6.86 -0.02
C VAL A 101 5.47 7.69 -1.18
N ARG A 102 6.65 7.32 -1.68
CA ARG A 102 7.31 7.96 -2.82
C ARG A 102 6.70 7.50 -4.14
N ALA A 103 6.48 6.20 -4.29
CA ALA A 103 5.94 5.60 -5.50
C ALA A 103 5.13 4.34 -5.20
N CYS A 104 4.11 4.08 -6.01
CA CYS A 104 3.46 2.77 -6.07
C CYS A 104 4.10 1.95 -7.19
N LEU A 105 4.50 0.73 -6.85
CA LEU A 105 5.25 -0.16 -7.72
C LEU A 105 4.28 -1.11 -8.45
N PRO A 106 4.58 -1.53 -9.69
CA PRO A 106 3.81 -2.55 -10.38
C PRO A 106 3.79 -3.88 -9.62
N ASP A 107 2.72 -4.64 -9.81
CA ASP A 107 2.65 -6.02 -9.31
C ASP A 107 3.80 -6.86 -9.89
N GLY A 108 4.31 -7.80 -9.09
CA GLY A 108 5.45 -8.62 -9.48
C GLY A 108 6.81 -7.90 -9.41
N THR A 109 6.89 -6.69 -8.84
CA THR A 109 8.18 -6.06 -8.53
C THR A 109 9.03 -6.99 -7.66
N GLY A 110 10.21 -7.35 -8.16
CA GLY A 110 11.00 -8.47 -7.68
C GLY A 110 11.31 -8.45 -6.18
N GLY A 111 11.09 -9.59 -5.52
CA GLY A 111 11.44 -9.81 -4.10
C GLY A 111 10.43 -9.28 -3.07
N LEU A 112 9.35 -8.63 -3.52
CA LEU A 112 8.27 -8.14 -2.66
C LEU A 112 7.13 -9.15 -2.59
N ASP A 113 7.36 -10.24 -1.85
CA ASP A 113 6.35 -11.29 -1.62
C ASP A 113 6.06 -11.40 -0.12
N PRO A 114 4.87 -10.97 0.35
CA PRO A 114 4.52 -10.98 1.76
C PRO A 114 4.46 -12.40 2.35
N THR A 115 4.28 -13.43 1.52
CA THR A 115 4.16 -14.81 2.00
C THR A 115 5.48 -15.37 2.51
N LYS A 116 6.61 -14.76 2.13
CA LYS A 116 7.96 -15.16 2.53
C LYS A 116 8.38 -14.61 3.89
N TYR A 117 7.55 -13.76 4.50
CA TYR A 117 7.88 -13.09 5.75
C TYR A 117 6.88 -13.46 6.83
N GLU A 118 7.38 -13.93 7.98
CA GLU A 118 6.58 -14.04 9.18
C GLU A 118 6.28 -12.64 9.71
N ILE A 119 4.99 -12.34 9.93
CA ILE A 119 4.58 -11.07 10.53
C ILE A 119 4.90 -11.18 12.02
N ALA A 120 5.96 -10.51 12.47
CA ALA A 120 6.32 -10.49 13.89
C ALA A 120 5.15 -9.92 14.72
N GLY A 121 4.46 -10.80 15.46
CA GLY A 121 3.46 -10.44 16.46
C GLY A 121 1.98 -10.58 16.08
N THR A 122 1.61 -11.27 15.00
CA THR A 122 0.20 -11.61 14.76
C THR A 122 0.08 -12.90 13.95
N GLU A 123 -0.82 -13.81 14.34
CA GLU A 123 -1.18 -14.96 13.51
C GLU A 123 -1.45 -14.52 12.06
N PRO A 124 -1.02 -15.29 11.04
CA PRO A 124 -1.18 -14.93 9.65
C PRO A 124 -2.67 -14.91 9.30
N ARG A 125 -3.28 -13.72 9.31
CA ARG A 125 -4.69 -13.52 8.90
C ARG A 125 -4.94 -13.80 7.41
N TRP A 126 -3.88 -14.02 6.63
CA TRP A 126 -3.95 -14.30 5.19
C TRP A 126 -3.90 -15.80 4.89
N SER A 127 -4.82 -16.61 5.42
CA SER A 127 -5.02 -17.95 4.87
C SER A 127 -5.85 -17.85 3.57
N LEU A 128 -5.18 -17.56 2.43
CA LEU A 128 -5.81 -17.48 1.10
C LEU A 128 -6.51 -18.80 0.69
N GLY A 129 -6.15 -19.92 1.34
CA GLY A 129 -6.83 -21.21 1.19
C GLY A 129 -8.26 -21.28 1.72
N ARG A 130 -8.80 -20.20 2.31
CA ARG A 130 -10.19 -20.15 2.81
C ARG A 130 -11.16 -19.34 1.94
N LEU A 131 -10.70 -18.73 0.83
CA LEU A 131 -11.54 -17.93 -0.08
C LEU A 131 -11.77 -18.55 -1.46
N ILE A 132 -11.22 -19.74 -1.74
CA ILE A 132 -11.59 -20.56 -2.90
C ILE A 132 -12.02 -21.91 -2.35
N GLY A 133 -13.28 -22.01 -1.95
CA GLY A 133 -13.79 -23.20 -1.28
C GLY A 133 -15.28 -23.11 -0.95
N ARG A 134 -16.13 -23.03 -1.97
CA ARG A 134 -17.23 -23.96 -2.22
C ARG A 134 -17.85 -23.72 -3.59
#